data_AF-A0A6N8BHV8-F1
#
_entry.id   AF-A0A6N8BHV8-F1
#
_cell.length_a   1.000
_cell.length_b   1.000
_cell.length_c   1.000
_cell.angle_alpha   90.00
_cell.angle_beta   90.00
_cell.angle_gamma   90.00
#
_symmetry.space_group_name_H-M   'P 1'
#
loop_
_entity.id
_entity.type
_entity.pdbx_description
1 polymer ?
#
loop_
_entity_poly.entity_id
_entity_poly.type
_entity_poly.pdbx_seq_one_letter_code
_entity_poly.pdbx_strand_id
1 'polypeptide(L)'
;MKKLAQGLLCIILIATLIAGCASQGDKPGNGGAGEKGGPVDQITAEEIKRVDLYVTAMRSAFQEESGGNDFIAVKLETLEGLSDRAKQEVLNGLKDLSANVYPFEKVKEDRSRFEVDEQGRLSRAVNGALLSVRLQEFSGNHAIIEATSWFGNLGAVFPEYKATYKNGEWHLELTRIAVS
;
A
#
# COMPACT_ATOMS: atom_id res chain seq x y z
N MET A 1 35.56 44.22 25.50
CA MET A 1 36.69 43.43 24.97
C MET A 1 36.14 42.60 23.80
N LYS A 2 36.26 43.03 22.54
CA LYS A 2 37.27 42.59 21.52
C LYS A 2 37.37 41.04 21.48
N LYS A 3 37.09 40.27 20.42
CA LYS A 3 37.24 40.36 18.94
C LYS A 3 36.27 39.33 18.28
N LEU A 4 35.58 39.58 17.13
CA LEU A 4 35.99 39.41 15.70
C LEU A 4 36.59 38.00 15.41
N ALA A 5 36.31 37.22 14.35
CA ALA A 5 35.72 37.45 13.01
C ALA A 5 35.33 36.07 12.38
N GLN A 6 34.24 35.95 11.59
CA GLN A 6 34.16 35.78 10.12
C GLN A 6 34.67 34.47 9.46
N GLY A 7 33.83 33.97 8.53
CA GLY A 7 34.20 33.19 7.33
C GLY A 7 33.32 31.95 7.15
N LEU A 8 32.67 31.63 6.01
CA LEU A 8 32.64 32.23 4.69
C LEU A 8 31.39 31.71 3.95
N LEU A 9 30.86 32.56 3.09
CA LEU A 9 29.85 32.42 2.05
C LEU A 9 30.21 31.35 0.99
N CYS A 10 29.24 30.59 0.49
CA CYS A 10 29.24 30.07 -0.89
C CYS A 10 27.79 29.90 -1.39
N ILE A 11 27.31 30.94 -2.06
CA ILE A 11 26.10 30.91 -2.91
C ILE A 11 26.55 30.43 -4.28
N ILE A 12 25.94 29.36 -4.80
CA ILE A 12 26.03 29.03 -6.22
C ILE A 12 24.60 28.99 -6.78
N LEU A 13 24.26 30.08 -7.44
CA LEU A 13 23.12 30.23 -8.35
C LEU A 13 23.58 29.72 -9.72
N ILE A 14 22.97 28.65 -10.23
CA ILE A 14 23.06 28.32 -11.65
C ILE A 14 21.65 28.40 -12.22
N ALA A 15 21.35 29.56 -12.78
CA ALA A 15 20.28 29.75 -13.75
C ALA A 15 20.86 29.45 -15.14
N THR A 16 20.32 28.44 -15.81
CA THR A 16 20.47 28.32 -17.26
C THR A 16 19.09 28.27 -17.90
N LEU A 17 18.69 29.44 -18.42
CA LEU A 17 17.70 29.59 -19.47
C LEU A 17 18.24 28.95 -20.75
N ILE A 18 17.50 28.00 -21.32
CA ILE A 18 17.54 27.78 -22.77
C ILE A 18 16.11 27.94 -23.26
N ALA A 19 15.89 29.06 -23.94
CA ALA A 19 14.75 29.31 -24.79
C ALA A 19 14.97 28.69 -26.18
N GLY A 20 13.87 28.33 -26.84
CA GLY A 20 13.81 27.92 -28.26
C GLY A 20 13.42 26.45 -28.41
N CYS A 21 12.35 26.06 -29.10
CA CYS A 21 11.82 26.63 -30.33
C CYS A 21 10.27 26.61 -30.38
N ALA A 22 9.69 27.68 -30.91
CA ALA A 22 8.40 27.67 -31.56
C ALA A 22 8.62 27.94 -33.05
N SER A 23 8.06 27.11 -33.95
CA SER A 23 7.54 27.51 -35.27
C SER A 23 6.98 26.32 -36.08
N GLN A 24 5.65 26.32 -36.22
CA GLN A 24 4.79 26.07 -37.40
C GLN A 24 5.13 24.99 -38.46
N GLY A 25 4.16 24.08 -38.68
CA GLY A 25 3.30 24.10 -39.87
C GLY A 25 3.53 23.07 -41.01
N ASP A 26 2.63 22.07 -41.06
CA ASP A 26 1.95 21.44 -42.23
C ASP A 26 2.80 20.81 -43.38
N LYS A 27 2.58 19.60 -43.95
CA LYS A 27 1.47 18.61 -44.00
C LYS A 27 1.94 17.35 -44.80
N PRO A 28 1.06 16.42 -45.23
CA PRO A 28 0.79 15.08 -44.70
C PRO A 28 1.53 13.90 -45.40
N GLY A 29 1.76 12.80 -44.67
CA GLY A 29 2.35 11.57 -45.18
C GLY A 29 1.63 10.33 -44.68
N ASN A 30 0.86 9.73 -45.59
CA ASN A 30 0.10 8.49 -45.55
C ASN A 30 0.80 7.29 -44.86
N GLY A 31 0.04 6.52 -44.07
CA GLY A 31 0.29 5.08 -43.85
C GLY A 31 0.91 4.68 -42.52
N GLY A 32 0.07 4.24 -41.58
CA GLY A 32 0.51 3.52 -40.39
C GLY A 32 -0.69 3.26 -39.49
N ALA A 33 -1.17 2.03 -39.49
CA ALA A 33 -2.29 1.58 -38.69
C ALA A 33 -2.14 2.04 -37.24
N GLY A 34 -3.03 2.94 -36.81
CA GLY A 34 -3.18 3.27 -35.41
C GLY A 34 -3.71 2.05 -34.69
N GLU A 35 -2.81 1.23 -34.16
CA GLU A 35 -3.11 0.54 -32.92
C GLU A 35 -3.47 1.63 -31.91
N LYS A 36 -4.77 1.77 -31.67
CA LYS A 36 -5.28 2.47 -30.51
C LYS A 36 -4.71 1.75 -29.29
N GLY A 37 -3.53 2.18 -28.84
CA GLY A 37 -3.11 1.95 -27.47
C GLY A 37 -4.25 2.46 -26.60
N GLY A 38 -5.00 1.53 -26.00
CA GLY A 38 -5.98 1.87 -24.99
C GLY A 38 -5.31 2.74 -23.91
N PRO A 39 -6.08 3.56 -23.17
CA PRO A 39 -5.50 4.31 -22.07
C PRO A 39 -4.71 3.34 -21.18
N VAL A 40 -3.43 3.65 -21.00
CA VAL A 40 -2.57 2.95 -20.05
C VAL A 40 -3.33 2.92 -18.73
N ASP A 41 -3.55 1.73 -18.18
CA ASP A 41 -4.30 1.49 -16.94
C ASP A 41 -3.56 2.15 -15.76
N GLN A 42 -3.73 3.46 -15.60
CA GLN A 42 -3.05 4.28 -14.60
C GLN A 42 -3.86 4.25 -13.30
N ILE A 43 -3.15 4.10 -12.18
CA ILE A 43 -3.74 4.18 -10.85
C ILE A 43 -4.21 5.61 -10.60
N THR A 44 -5.48 5.77 -10.23
CA THR A 44 -6.07 7.08 -9.94
C THR A 44 -5.58 7.66 -8.60
N ALA A 45 -5.73 8.96 -8.40
CA ALA A 45 -5.37 9.61 -7.12
C ALA A 45 -6.17 9.06 -5.93
N GLU A 46 -7.45 8.68 -6.14
CA GLU A 46 -8.24 8.04 -5.08
C GLU A 46 -7.70 6.65 -4.75
N GLU A 47 -7.34 5.85 -5.76
CA GLU A 47 -6.75 4.53 -5.55
C GLU A 47 -5.41 4.62 -4.82
N ILE A 48 -4.52 5.55 -5.19
CA ILE A 48 -3.26 5.78 -4.46
C ILE A 48 -3.56 6.02 -2.97
N LYS A 49 -4.55 6.86 -2.69
CA LYS A 49 -4.94 7.17 -1.31
C LYS A 49 -5.50 5.96 -0.56
N ARG A 50 -6.27 5.11 -1.24
CA ARG A 50 -6.79 3.85 -0.66
C ARG A 50 -5.68 2.82 -0.46
N VAL A 51 -4.71 2.72 -1.39
CA VAL A 51 -3.51 1.89 -1.24
C VAL A 51 -2.77 2.29 0.03
N ASP A 52 -2.50 3.59 0.21
CA ASP A 52 -1.80 4.09 1.40
C ASP A 52 -2.59 3.78 2.68
N LEU A 53 -3.92 3.95 2.67
CA LEU A 53 -4.78 3.61 3.81
C LEU A 53 -4.66 2.13 4.18
N TYR A 54 -4.80 1.24 3.20
CA TYR A 54 -4.80 -0.20 3.41
C TYR A 54 -3.43 -0.68 3.88
N VAL A 55 -2.35 -0.21 3.27
CA VAL A 55 -0.98 -0.52 3.71
C VAL A 55 -0.76 -0.04 5.15
N THR A 56 -1.15 1.19 5.48
CA THR A 56 -0.98 1.75 6.83
C THR A 56 -1.76 0.94 7.87
N ALA A 57 -3.03 0.62 7.60
CA ALA A 57 -3.88 -0.13 8.52
C ALA A 57 -3.40 -1.59 8.71
N MET A 58 -3.05 -2.27 7.62
CA MET A 58 -2.52 -3.64 7.67
C MET A 58 -1.16 -3.71 8.38
N ARG A 59 -0.27 -2.74 8.12
CA ARG A 59 1.01 -2.61 8.82
C ARG A 59 0.80 -2.46 10.32
N SER A 60 -0.12 -1.57 10.72
CA SER A 60 -0.45 -1.37 12.13
C SER A 60 -0.97 -2.66 12.77
N ALA A 61 -1.92 -3.36 12.13
CA ALA A 61 -2.43 -4.64 12.64
C ALA A 61 -1.36 -5.73 12.76
N PHE A 62 -0.45 -5.84 11.79
CA PHE A 62 0.66 -6.79 11.83
C PHE A 62 1.65 -6.50 12.98
N GLN A 63 1.84 -5.22 13.31
CA GLN A 63 2.72 -4.77 14.40
C GLN A 63 2.10 -4.94 15.78
N GLU A 64 0.77 -4.89 15.89
CA GLU A 64 0.07 -5.25 17.14
C GLU A 64 0.34 -6.72 17.49
N GLU A 65 0.10 -7.62 16.54
CA GLU A 65 0.47 -9.03 16.69
C GLU A 65 0.54 -9.75 15.34
N SER A 66 1.50 -10.68 15.21
CA SER A 66 1.64 -11.56 14.06
C SER A 66 2.29 -12.88 14.45
N GLY A 67 2.06 -13.92 13.64
CA GLY A 67 2.63 -15.25 13.85
C GLY A 67 4.10 -15.39 13.46
N GLY A 68 4.74 -14.31 13.04
CA GLY A 68 6.06 -14.27 12.39
C GLY A 68 6.03 -13.45 11.10
N ASN A 69 7.19 -13.30 10.46
CA ASN A 69 7.37 -12.49 9.26
C ASN A 69 8.03 -13.23 8.09
N ASP A 70 8.05 -14.57 8.11
CA ASP A 70 8.57 -15.38 7.00
C ASP A 70 7.76 -15.12 5.72
N PHE A 71 6.46 -14.84 5.85
CA PHE A 71 5.61 -14.38 4.76
C PHE A 71 4.39 -13.58 5.24
N ILE A 72 3.82 -12.82 4.32
CA ILE A 72 2.51 -12.16 4.44
C ILE A 72 1.62 -12.62 3.28
N ALA A 73 0.43 -13.12 3.58
CA ALA A 73 -0.62 -13.34 2.59
C ALA A 73 -1.70 -12.27 2.74
N VAL A 74 -2.26 -11.78 1.63
CA VAL A 74 -3.29 -10.72 1.65
C VAL A 74 -4.55 -11.15 0.92
N LYS A 75 -5.71 -10.96 1.55
CA LYS A 75 -7.03 -11.12 0.91
C LYS A 75 -7.34 -9.94 0.00
N LEU A 76 -6.98 -10.05 -1.28
CA LEU A 76 -7.13 -8.98 -2.26
C LEU A 76 -8.59 -8.56 -2.51
N GLU A 77 -9.53 -9.47 -2.28
CA GLU A 77 -10.97 -9.21 -2.37
C GLU A 77 -11.46 -8.20 -1.32
N THR A 78 -10.70 -8.01 -0.23
CA THR A 78 -11.03 -7.01 0.80
C THR A 78 -10.56 -5.60 0.49
N LEU A 79 -9.78 -5.42 -0.59
CA LEU A 79 -9.24 -4.13 -1.01
C LEU A 79 -10.25 -3.40 -1.91
N GLU A 80 -11.39 -3.03 -1.32
CA GLU A 80 -12.49 -2.39 -2.04
C GLU A 80 -12.08 -1.09 -2.74
N GLY A 81 -12.60 -0.87 -3.95
CA GLY A 81 -12.32 0.36 -4.72
C GLY A 81 -10.93 0.41 -5.36
N LEU A 82 -10.16 -0.69 -5.37
CA LEU A 82 -8.89 -0.78 -6.09
C LEU A 82 -8.99 -1.62 -7.36
N SER A 83 -8.37 -1.13 -8.43
CA SER A 83 -8.01 -1.94 -9.62
C SER A 83 -7.01 -3.04 -9.26
N ASP A 84 -6.85 -4.03 -10.14
CA ASP A 84 -5.86 -5.09 -9.94
C ASP A 84 -4.43 -4.55 -9.89
N ARG A 85 -4.13 -3.48 -10.64
CA ARG A 85 -2.86 -2.78 -10.57
C ARG A 85 -2.64 -2.15 -9.20
N ALA A 86 -3.63 -1.43 -8.68
CA ALA A 86 -3.54 -0.82 -7.35
C ALA A 86 -3.43 -1.86 -6.22
N LYS A 87 -4.09 -3.01 -6.35
CA LYS A 87 -3.92 -4.15 -5.41
C LYS A 87 -2.48 -4.67 -5.38
N GLN A 88 -1.76 -4.66 -6.51
CA GLN A 88 -0.33 -5.01 -6.51
C GLN A 88 0.51 -3.99 -5.74
N GLU A 89 0.15 -2.70 -5.77
CA GLU A 89 0.84 -1.69 -4.97
C GLU A 89 0.63 -1.90 -3.46
N VAL A 90 -0.53 -2.40 -3.02
CA VAL A 90 -0.72 -2.82 -1.62
C VAL A 90 0.25 -3.94 -1.24
N LEU A 91 0.40 -4.97 -2.09
CA LEU A 91 1.37 -6.06 -1.84
C LEU A 91 2.81 -5.54 -1.80
N ASN A 92 3.17 -4.63 -2.69
CA ASN A 92 4.49 -4.00 -2.70
C ASN A 92 4.73 -3.16 -1.44
N GLY A 93 3.72 -2.41 -1.00
CA GLY A 93 3.79 -1.55 0.19
C GLY A 93 3.99 -2.30 1.50
N LEU A 94 3.74 -3.61 1.53
CA LEU A 94 3.95 -4.48 2.70
C LEU A 94 5.31 -5.22 2.69
N LYS A 95 6.12 -5.05 1.64
CA LYS A 95 7.41 -5.75 1.51
C LYS A 95 8.48 -5.32 2.52
N ASP A 96 8.26 -4.19 3.20
CA ASP A 96 9.08 -3.75 4.32
C ASP A 96 8.90 -4.62 5.57
N LEU A 97 7.74 -5.26 5.71
CA LEU A 97 7.43 -6.17 6.82
C LEU A 97 7.92 -7.59 6.56
N SER A 98 7.85 -8.05 5.32
CA SER A 98 8.34 -9.35 4.88
C SER A 98 8.76 -9.29 3.41
N ALA A 99 9.88 -9.91 3.06
CA ALA A 99 10.29 -10.02 1.66
C ALA A 99 9.31 -10.86 0.81
N ASN A 100 8.49 -11.68 1.47
CA ASN A 100 7.59 -12.65 0.86
C ASN A 100 6.13 -12.23 1.05
N VAL A 101 5.59 -11.44 0.11
CA VAL A 101 4.19 -10.98 0.15
C VAL A 101 3.41 -11.57 -1.03
N TYR A 102 2.26 -12.19 -0.76
CA TYR A 102 1.48 -12.90 -1.78
C TYR A 102 -0.02 -12.58 -1.69
N PRO A 103 -0.75 -12.65 -2.83
CA PRO A 103 -2.20 -12.82 -2.79
C PRO A 103 -2.54 -14.14 -2.08
N PHE A 104 -3.41 -14.09 -1.07
CA PHE A 104 -3.81 -15.27 -0.31
C PHE A 104 -4.33 -16.41 -1.20
N GLU A 105 -5.17 -16.09 -2.18
CA GLU A 105 -5.71 -17.08 -3.14
C GLU A 105 -4.64 -17.84 -3.93
N LYS A 106 -3.41 -17.33 -4.04
CA LYS A 106 -2.30 -18.00 -4.72
C LYS A 106 -1.51 -18.94 -3.81
N VAL A 107 -1.63 -18.81 -2.49
CA VAL A 107 -0.84 -19.55 -1.50
C VAL A 107 -1.70 -20.31 -0.48
N LYS A 108 -3.02 -20.18 -0.51
CA LYS A 108 -3.94 -20.80 0.48
C LYS A 108 -3.86 -22.33 0.58
N GLU A 109 -3.41 -22.99 -0.49
CA GLU A 109 -3.20 -24.45 -0.52
C GLU A 109 -1.75 -24.87 -0.25
N ASP A 110 -0.84 -23.91 -0.05
CA ASP A 110 0.54 -24.19 0.25
C ASP A 110 0.71 -24.62 1.71
N ARG A 111 0.93 -25.92 1.91
CA ARG A 111 1.07 -26.53 3.23
C ARG A 111 2.38 -26.19 3.95
N SER A 112 3.34 -25.55 3.27
CA SER A 112 4.51 -24.95 3.94
C SER A 112 4.19 -23.61 4.60
N ARG A 113 3.09 -22.97 4.21
CA ARG A 113 2.65 -21.65 4.69
C ARG A 113 1.39 -21.72 5.55
N PHE A 114 0.49 -22.65 5.24
CA PHE A 114 -0.79 -22.78 5.91
C PHE A 114 -1.07 -24.22 6.34
N GLU A 115 -1.39 -24.37 7.61
CA GLU A 115 -1.94 -25.61 8.15
C GLU A 115 -3.47 -25.62 7.98
N VAL A 116 -4.01 -26.83 7.81
CA VAL A 116 -5.45 -27.08 7.81
C VAL A 116 -5.81 -28.10 8.88
N ASP A 117 -7.00 -27.98 9.43
CA ASP A 117 -7.55 -28.96 10.36
C ASP A 117 -8.07 -30.22 9.65
N GLU A 118 -8.60 -31.17 10.43
CA GLU A 118 -9.15 -32.43 9.93
C GLU A 118 -10.33 -32.24 8.96
N GLN A 119 -10.99 -31.07 9.00
CA GLN A 119 -12.08 -30.70 8.10
C GLN A 119 -11.60 -29.93 6.86
N GLY A 120 -10.28 -29.76 6.69
CA GLY A 120 -9.68 -29.02 5.59
C GLY A 120 -9.81 -27.49 5.70
N ARG A 121 -10.18 -26.97 6.86
CA ARG A 121 -10.26 -25.52 7.10
C ARG A 121 -8.90 -25.01 7.54
N LEU A 122 -8.57 -23.78 7.19
CA LEU A 122 -7.34 -23.14 7.67
C LEU A 122 -7.30 -23.13 9.20
N SER A 123 -6.19 -23.58 9.76
CA SER A 123 -5.95 -23.60 11.21
C SER A 123 -4.87 -22.63 11.64
N ARG A 124 -3.84 -22.41 10.81
CA ARG A 124 -2.69 -21.55 11.15
C ARG A 124 -1.94 -21.03 9.93
N ALA A 125 -1.34 -19.84 10.04
CA ALA A 125 -0.22 -19.40 9.21
C ALA A 125 1.11 -19.77 9.88
N VAL A 126 1.98 -20.52 9.19
CA VAL A 126 3.25 -21.01 9.73
C VAL A 126 4.32 -19.91 9.65
N ASN A 127 4.70 -19.32 10.79
CA ASN A 127 5.67 -18.21 10.89
C ASN A 127 5.32 -16.98 10.04
N GLY A 128 4.04 -16.74 9.79
CA GLY A 128 3.59 -15.63 8.95
C GLY A 128 2.24 -15.09 9.40
N ALA A 129 1.61 -14.31 8.53
CA ALA A 129 0.29 -13.75 8.78
C ALA A 129 -0.58 -13.71 7.50
N LEU A 130 -1.88 -13.83 7.69
CA LEU A 130 -2.92 -13.51 6.71
C LEU A 130 -3.52 -12.15 7.06
N LEU A 131 -3.31 -11.18 6.19
CA LEU A 131 -3.81 -9.82 6.33
C LEU A 131 -5.07 -9.60 5.51
N SER A 132 -6.00 -8.85 6.09
CA SER A 132 -7.21 -8.37 5.42
C SER A 132 -7.68 -7.08 6.04
N VAL A 133 -8.60 -6.38 5.37
CA VAL A 133 -9.28 -5.21 5.91
C VAL A 133 -10.79 -5.35 5.76
N ARG A 134 -11.53 -4.53 6.49
CA ARG A 134 -12.94 -4.25 6.27
C ARG A 134 -13.09 -2.74 6.29
N LEU A 135 -13.26 -2.15 5.12
CA LEU A 135 -13.54 -0.73 4.99
C LEU A 135 -15.01 -0.50 5.33
N GLN A 136 -15.28 0.23 6.41
CA GLN A 136 -16.64 0.55 6.83
C GLN A 136 -17.11 1.86 6.19
N GLU A 137 -16.23 2.86 6.19
CA GLU A 137 -16.50 4.18 5.62
C GLU A 137 -15.26 4.74 4.93
N PHE A 138 -15.46 5.44 3.81
CA PHE A 138 -14.41 6.23 3.14
C PHE A 138 -15.02 7.50 2.54
N SER A 139 -14.58 8.65 3.03
CA SER A 139 -15.06 9.96 2.59
C SER A 139 -13.86 10.89 2.33
N GLY A 140 -13.11 10.61 1.26
CA GLY A 140 -11.99 11.42 0.83
C GLY A 140 -10.85 11.44 1.88
N ASN A 141 -10.90 12.35 2.85
CA ASN A 141 -9.88 12.53 3.89
C ASN A 141 -10.16 11.77 5.19
N HIS A 142 -11.27 11.05 5.30
CA HIS A 142 -11.61 10.27 6.48
C HIS A 142 -11.98 8.85 6.10
N ALA A 143 -11.69 7.89 6.97
CA ALA A 143 -12.15 6.53 6.84
C ALA A 143 -12.35 5.85 8.20
N ILE A 144 -13.22 4.85 8.23
CA ILE A 144 -13.32 3.89 9.33
C ILE A 144 -12.95 2.53 8.75
N ILE A 145 -11.90 1.92 9.30
CA ILE A 145 -11.34 0.68 8.78
C ILE A 145 -10.98 -0.27 9.92
N GLU A 146 -11.42 -1.51 9.81
CA GLU A 146 -10.92 -2.61 10.65
C GLU A 146 -9.87 -3.36 9.84
N ALA A 147 -8.67 -3.51 10.39
CA ALA A 147 -7.63 -4.36 9.82
C ALA A 147 -7.57 -5.69 10.58
N THR A 148 -7.04 -6.72 9.94
CA THR A 148 -6.89 -8.04 10.55
C THR A 148 -5.47 -8.53 10.33
N SER A 149 -4.85 -9.00 11.40
CA SER A 149 -3.66 -9.84 11.34
C SER A 149 -4.00 -11.20 11.94
N TRP A 150 -4.26 -12.19 11.09
CA TRP A 150 -4.59 -13.55 11.48
C TRP A 150 -3.37 -14.44 11.34
N PHE A 151 -3.07 -15.22 12.36
CA PHE A 151 -1.96 -16.18 12.34
C PHE A 151 -2.36 -17.57 12.87
N GLY A 152 -3.58 -17.74 13.38
CA GLY A 152 -4.20 -19.04 13.57
C GLY A 152 -5.55 -18.99 14.28
N ASN A 153 -6.15 -20.16 14.49
CA ASN A 153 -7.44 -20.30 15.17
C ASN A 153 -7.43 -19.81 16.63
N LEU A 154 -6.25 -19.65 17.22
CA LEU A 154 -6.02 -19.16 18.58
C LEU A 154 -5.22 -17.84 18.59
N GLY A 155 -5.17 -17.15 17.44
CA GLY A 155 -4.31 -16.00 17.27
C GLY A 155 -4.72 -15.13 16.10
N ALA A 156 -5.45 -14.06 16.42
CA ALA A 156 -5.71 -12.97 15.50
C ALA A 156 -6.00 -11.66 16.23
N VAL A 157 -5.60 -10.55 15.62
CA VAL A 157 -5.96 -9.20 16.10
C VAL A 157 -6.79 -8.46 15.05
N PHE A 158 -7.78 -7.71 15.53
CA PHE A 158 -8.75 -6.97 14.72
C PHE A 158 -8.84 -5.51 15.20
N PRO A 159 -7.79 -4.70 15.01
CA PRO A 159 -7.86 -3.29 15.36
C PRO A 159 -8.74 -2.51 14.37
N GLU A 160 -9.59 -1.66 14.93
CA GLU A 160 -10.41 -0.71 14.22
C GLU A 160 -9.84 0.69 14.40
N TYR A 161 -9.78 1.44 13.30
CA TYR A 161 -9.19 2.76 13.25
C TYR A 161 -10.18 3.78 12.68
N LYS A 162 -10.20 4.95 13.30
CA LYS A 162 -10.57 6.19 12.61
C LYS A 162 -9.32 6.74 11.93
N ALA A 163 -9.35 6.80 10.61
CA ALA A 163 -8.24 7.30 9.81
C ALA A 163 -8.53 8.71 9.31
N THR A 164 -7.55 9.61 9.45
CA THR A 164 -7.60 10.97 8.89
C THR A 164 -6.40 11.23 8.01
N TYR A 165 -6.64 11.66 6.78
CA TYR A 165 -5.60 12.03 5.83
C TYR A 165 -5.19 13.49 6.02
N LYS A 166 -3.96 13.72 6.47
CA LYS A 166 -3.39 15.06 6.66
C LYS A 166 -1.93 15.07 6.23
N ASN A 167 -1.53 16.15 5.55
CA ASN A 167 -0.15 16.36 5.09
C ASN A 167 0.40 15.23 4.20
N GLY A 168 -0.47 14.60 3.39
CA GLY A 168 -0.05 13.54 2.45
C GLY A 168 -0.05 12.13 3.02
N GLU A 169 -0.42 11.95 4.29
CA GLU A 169 -0.34 10.65 4.98
C GLU A 169 -1.63 10.36 5.77
N TRP A 170 -1.92 9.07 5.97
CA TRP A 170 -2.99 8.62 6.85
C TRP A 170 -2.50 8.54 8.30
N HIS A 171 -3.29 9.12 9.20
CA HIS A 171 -3.08 9.05 10.64
C HIS A 171 -4.18 8.21 11.24
N LEU A 172 -3.79 7.12 11.91
CA LEU A 172 -4.71 6.17 12.51
C LEU A 172 -4.92 6.50 13.99
N GLU A 173 -6.17 6.60 14.40
CA GLU A 173 -6.59 6.61 15.79
C GLU A 173 -7.26 5.28 16.09
N LEU A 174 -6.62 4.45 16.92
CA LEU A 174 -7.18 3.17 17.37
C LEU A 174 -8.46 3.43 18.19
N THR A 175 -9.60 2.95 17.71
CA THR A 175 -10.88 3.07 18.42
C THR A 175 -11.20 1.82 19.24
N ARG A 176 -10.82 0.66 18.72
CA ARG A 176 -11.12 -0.64 19.32
C ARG A 176 -10.08 -1.66 18.86
N ILE A 177 -9.76 -2.61 19.71
CA ILE A 177 -9.03 -3.81 19.32
C ILE A 177 -9.79 -5.03 19.86
N ALA A 178 -9.98 -6.04 19.02
CA ALA A 178 -10.40 -7.36 19.44
C ALA A 178 -9.26 -8.36 19.19
N VAL A 179 -9.16 -9.37 20.05
CA VAL A 179 -8.18 -10.46 19.96
C VAL A 179 -8.94 -11.77 20.03
N SER A 180 -8.51 -12.76 19.25
CA SER A 180 -9.05 -14.13 19.22
C SER A 180 -7.97 -15.17 19.41
#